data_AF-A0AAV3ZCQ8-F1
#
_entry.id   AF-A0AAV3ZCQ8-F1
#
_cell.length_a   1.000
_cell.length_b   1.000
_cell.length_c   1.000
_cell.angle_alpha   90.00
_cell.angle_beta   90.00
_cell.angle_gamma   90.00
#
_symmetry.space_group_name_H-M   'P 1'
#
loop_
_entity.id
_entity.type
_entity.pdbx_description
1 polymer ?
#
loop_
_entity_poly.entity_id
_entity_poly.type
_entity_poly.pdbx_seq_one_letter_code
_entity_poly.pdbx_strand_id
1 'polypeptide(L)'
;MPVAPGRVNGEKCTVLRDSGCSSVIVKRGLVASAEPRTGTQLVAFADGSTKRVPTTIVFLDCPYYKGSVETASLDEPLYDVILGNIHGVKCPGIQVHDKTISQDAAAVETRAASQRGVKKLKTPKESDLGLSKDNLKALQQEDPILEQARKNAVTGDVIHTGRGSHCWYSC
;
A
#
# COMPACT_ATOMS: atom_id res chain seq x y z
N MET A 1 13.98 -13.27 3.06
CA MET A 1 12.52 -13.12 2.95
C MET A 1 11.93 -13.15 4.37
N PRO A 2 11.08 -12.19 4.76
CA PRO A 2 10.63 -12.06 6.15
C PRO A 2 9.58 -13.12 6.48
N VAL A 3 10.02 -14.16 7.19
CA VAL A 3 9.17 -15.26 7.67
C VAL A 3 9.16 -15.22 9.19
N ALA A 4 7.97 -15.36 9.78
CA ALA A 4 7.78 -15.39 11.22
C ALA A 4 6.79 -16.48 11.63
N PRO A 5 6.90 -17.02 12.86
CA PRO A 5 5.85 -17.86 13.41
C PRO A 5 4.58 -17.04 13.63
N GLY A 6 3.42 -17.67 13.42
CA GLY A 6 2.12 -17.07 13.67
C GLY A 6 1.06 -18.13 14.00
N ARG A 7 -0.19 -17.68 14.10
CA ARG A 7 -1.35 -18.55 14.32
C ARG A 7 -2.51 -18.17 13.41
N VAL A 8 -3.17 -19.17 12.84
CA VAL A 8 -4.46 -19.03 12.14
C VAL A 8 -5.50 -19.76 12.98
N ASN A 9 -6.53 -19.05 13.43
CA ASN A 9 -7.57 -19.61 14.32
C ASN A 9 -7.00 -20.36 15.55
N GLY A 10 -5.83 -19.93 16.04
CA GLY A 10 -5.11 -20.54 17.15
C GLY A 10 -4.10 -21.63 16.76
N GLU A 11 -4.17 -22.20 15.56
CA GLU A 11 -3.24 -23.22 15.06
C GLU A 11 -1.92 -22.61 14.63
N LYS A 12 -0.80 -23.24 15.02
CA LYS A 12 0.56 -22.74 14.71
C LYS A 12 0.82 -22.86 13.21
N CYS A 13 1.41 -21.81 12.62
CA CYS A 13 1.76 -21.77 11.20
C CYS A 13 3.02 -20.93 10.95
N THR A 14 3.55 -21.05 9.74
CA THR A 14 4.59 -20.18 9.21
C THR A 14 4.00 -19.06 8.35
N VAL A 15 4.31 -17.81 8.67
CA VAL A 15 3.79 -16.64 7.96
C VAL A 15 4.90 -15.99 7.16
N LEU A 16 4.75 -16.01 5.84
CA LEU A 16 5.53 -15.21 4.92
C LEU A 16 4.90 -13.82 4.79
N ARG A 17 5.66 -12.76 5.07
CA ARG A 17 5.26 -11.41 4.66
C ARG A 17 5.73 -11.13 3.23
N ASP A 18 4.79 -10.97 2.30
CA ASP A 18 5.05 -10.74 0.88
C ASP A 18 4.45 -9.41 0.41
N SER A 19 5.29 -8.41 0.19
CA SER A 19 4.86 -7.10 -0.32
C SER A 19 4.48 -7.12 -1.81
N GLY A 20 4.81 -8.18 -2.54
CA GLY A 20 4.41 -8.38 -3.94
C GLY A 20 3.01 -8.98 -4.09
N CYS A 21 2.43 -9.50 -3.01
CA CYS A 21 1.07 -10.02 -3.00
C CYS A 21 0.08 -8.94 -2.51
N SER A 22 -1.11 -8.87 -3.12
CA SER A 22 -2.17 -7.93 -2.73
C SER A 22 -3.22 -8.53 -1.78
N SER A 23 -3.18 -9.84 -1.55
CA SER A 23 -4.16 -10.56 -0.71
C SER A 23 -3.51 -11.47 0.31
N VAL A 24 -4.28 -11.99 1.26
CA VAL A 24 -3.81 -13.03 2.18
C VAL A 24 -4.17 -14.40 1.63
N ILE A 25 -3.18 -15.28 1.56
CA ILE A 25 -3.36 -16.67 1.15
C ILE A 25 -3.11 -17.56 2.37
N VAL A 26 -3.99 -18.52 2.59
CA VAL A 26 -3.85 -19.50 3.67
C VAL A 26 -3.92 -20.91 3.08
N LYS A 27 -3.10 -21.81 3.62
CA LYS A 27 -3.16 -23.24 3.31
C LYS A 27 -4.50 -23.82 3.77
N ARG A 28 -5.22 -24.47 2.86
CA ARG A 28 -6.56 -25.04 3.08
C ARG A 28 -6.63 -25.90 4.35
N GLY A 29 -5.60 -26.71 4.59
CA GLY A 29 -5.53 -27.60 5.75
C GLY A 29 -5.50 -26.90 7.12
N LEU A 30 -5.23 -25.58 7.17
CA LEU A 30 -5.28 -24.77 8.39
C LEU A 30 -6.62 -24.05 8.59
N VAL A 31 -7.51 -24.16 7.60
CA VAL A 31 -8.87 -23.62 7.68
C VAL A 31 -9.79 -24.80 7.99
N ALA A 32 -10.41 -24.80 9.17
CA ALA A 32 -11.34 -25.85 9.54
C ALA A 32 -12.50 -25.89 8.54
N SER A 33 -12.97 -27.08 8.17
CA SER A 33 -14.09 -27.25 7.22
C SER A 33 -15.40 -26.60 7.68
N ALA A 34 -15.52 -26.30 8.97
CA ALA A 34 -16.66 -25.60 9.55
C ALA A 34 -16.63 -24.08 9.32
N GLU A 35 -15.49 -23.50 8.93
CA GLU A 35 -15.38 -22.07 8.68
C GLU A 35 -16.24 -21.68 7.46
N PRO A 36 -17.13 -20.67 7.61
CA PRO A 36 -18.00 -20.27 6.54
C PRO A 36 -17.19 -19.71 5.37
N ARG A 37 -17.55 -20.17 4.17
CA ARG A 37 -17.04 -19.62 2.93
C ARG A 37 -17.68 -18.26 2.68
N THR A 38 -16.87 -17.24 2.43
CA THR A 38 -17.37 -15.88 2.10
C THR A 38 -17.57 -15.69 0.61
N GLY A 39 -16.80 -16.38 -0.23
CA GLY A 39 -16.93 -16.26 -1.68
C GLY A 39 -15.82 -16.94 -2.46
N THR A 40 -15.42 -16.28 -3.55
CA THR A 40 -14.28 -16.71 -4.38
C THR A 40 -13.45 -15.52 -4.84
N GLN A 41 -12.14 -15.71 -4.93
CA GLN A 41 -11.20 -14.73 -5.46
C GLN A 41 -10.42 -15.32 -6.64
N LEU A 42 -10.08 -14.50 -7.62
CA LEU A 42 -9.11 -14.86 -8.66
C LEU A 42 -7.69 -14.52 -8.16
N VAL A 43 -6.82 -15.51 -8.06
CA VAL A 43 -5.42 -15.35 -7.64
C VAL A 43 -4.53 -15.54 -8.86
N ALA A 44 -3.64 -14.58 -9.12
CA ALA A 44 -2.61 -14.67 -10.14
C ALA A 44 -1.29 -15.13 -9.50
N PHE A 45 -0.63 -16.11 -10.12
CA PHE A 45 0.63 -16.68 -9.64
C PHE A 45 1.82 -16.10 -10.41
N ALA A 46 3.02 -16.37 -9.90
CA ALA A 46 4.27 -15.86 -10.47
C ALA A 46 4.55 -16.39 -11.90
N ASP A 47 3.97 -17.50 -12.29
CA ASP A 47 4.04 -18.07 -13.64
C ASP A 47 3.04 -17.43 -14.63
N GLY A 48 2.26 -16.45 -14.17
CA GLY A 48 1.21 -15.78 -14.96
C GLY A 48 -0.10 -16.55 -15.03
N SER A 49 -0.18 -17.75 -14.46
CA SER A 49 -1.44 -18.49 -14.36
C SER A 49 -2.40 -17.81 -13.39
N THR A 50 -3.70 -18.05 -13.57
CA THR A 50 -4.73 -17.57 -12.64
C THR A 50 -5.62 -18.72 -12.20
N LYS A 51 -5.98 -18.74 -10.90
CA LYS A 51 -6.88 -19.75 -10.32
C LYS A 51 -7.96 -19.06 -9.50
N ARG A 52 -9.21 -19.49 -9.69
CA ARG A 52 -10.32 -19.09 -8.82
C ARG A 52 -10.32 -19.98 -7.59
N VAL A 53 -10.25 -19.37 -6.41
CA VAL A 53 -10.11 -20.08 -5.13
C VAL A 53 -11.20 -19.63 -4.16
N PRO A 54 -11.65 -20.51 -3.24
CA PRO A 54 -12.56 -20.14 -2.16
C PRO A 54 -11.94 -19.06 -1.26
N THR A 55 -12.78 -18.18 -0.74
CA THR A 55 -12.40 -17.26 0.34
C THR A 55 -13.12 -17.57 1.64
N THR A 56 -12.45 -17.32 2.76
CA THR A 56 -12.94 -17.51 4.14
C THR A 56 -12.33 -16.46 5.05
N ILE A 57 -13.06 -16.06 6.09
CA ILE A 57 -12.53 -15.20 7.16
C ILE A 57 -11.82 -16.07 8.19
N VAL A 58 -10.59 -15.70 8.54
CA VAL A 58 -9.84 -16.32 9.63
C VAL A 58 -9.29 -15.25 10.57
N PHE A 59 -9.00 -15.65 11.81
CA PHE A 59 -8.23 -14.83 12.74
C PHE A 59 -6.74 -15.13 12.60
N LEU A 60 -5.97 -14.16 12.13
CA LEU A 60 -4.51 -14.26 12.00
C LEU A 60 -3.85 -13.52 13.16
N ASP A 61 -2.92 -14.18 13.85
CA ASP A 61 -2.08 -13.60 14.89
C ASP A 61 -0.60 -13.84 14.55
N CYS A 62 0.09 -12.78 14.13
CA CYS A 62 1.51 -12.83 13.83
C CYS A 62 2.16 -11.46 14.09
N PRO A 63 3.51 -11.35 14.11
CA PRO A 63 4.20 -10.08 14.33
C PRO A 63 3.84 -8.98 13.32
N TYR A 64 3.38 -9.36 12.12
CA TYR A 64 3.06 -8.43 11.04
C TYR A 64 1.60 -7.97 11.04
N TYR A 65 0.68 -8.77 11.59
CA TYR A 65 -0.74 -8.50 11.55
C TYR A 65 -1.47 -9.30 12.64
N LYS A 66 -2.45 -8.67 13.28
CA LYS A 66 -3.31 -9.31 14.27
C LYS A 66 -4.76 -8.88 14.06
N GLY A 67 -5.64 -9.82 13.73
CA GLY A 67 -7.06 -9.54 13.51
C GLY A 67 -7.76 -10.55 12.61
N SER A 68 -9.05 -10.34 12.41
CA SER A 68 -9.87 -11.09 11.45
C SER A 68 -9.66 -10.55 10.04
N VAL A 69 -9.43 -11.45 9.09
CA VAL A 69 -9.10 -11.10 7.71
C VAL A 69 -9.72 -12.10 6.73
N GLU A 70 -10.21 -11.61 5.60
CA GLU A 70 -10.62 -12.47 4.49
C GLU A 70 -9.38 -13.00 3.76
N THR A 71 -9.35 -14.32 3.55
CA THR A 71 -8.22 -15.03 2.99
C THR A 71 -8.65 -15.92 1.84
N ALA A 72 -7.75 -16.09 0.87
CA ALA A 72 -7.88 -17.03 -0.22
C ALA A 72 -7.29 -18.38 0.18
N SER A 73 -8.10 -19.44 0.17
CA SER A 73 -7.66 -20.77 0.63
C SER A 73 -7.10 -21.59 -0.53
N LEU A 74 -5.81 -21.88 -0.48
CA LEU A 74 -5.08 -22.69 -1.47
C LEU A 74 -4.68 -24.04 -0.88
N ASP A 75 -4.74 -25.10 -1.67
CA ASP A 75 -4.51 -26.47 -1.18
C ASP A 75 -3.05 -26.69 -0.75
N GLU A 76 -2.11 -26.32 -1.61
CA GLU A 76 -0.66 -26.51 -1.41
C GLU A 76 0.14 -25.26 -1.76
N PRO A 77 0.00 -24.15 -1.01
CA PRO A 77 0.91 -23.02 -1.12
C PRO A 77 2.29 -23.36 -0.52
N LEU A 78 3.34 -22.65 -0.96
CA LEU A 78 4.72 -22.85 -0.49
C LEU A 78 4.90 -22.53 1.01
N TYR A 79 4.10 -21.61 1.54
CA TYR A 79 4.05 -21.24 2.95
C TYR A 79 2.64 -21.44 3.48
N ASP A 80 2.53 -21.72 4.78
CA ASP A 80 1.23 -21.91 5.43
C ASP A 80 0.33 -20.68 5.28
N VAL A 81 0.93 -19.49 5.44
CA VAL A 81 0.27 -18.21 5.22
C VAL A 81 1.18 -17.29 4.41
N ILE A 82 0.65 -16.68 3.36
CA ILE A 82 1.28 -15.58 2.63
C ILE A 82 0.48 -14.31 2.92
N LEU A 83 1.07 -13.40 3.67
CA LEU A 83 0.48 -12.13 4.06
C LEU A 83 0.85 -11.04 3.05
N GLY A 84 -0.09 -10.72 2.16
CA GLY A 84 0.00 -9.62 1.22
C GLY A 84 -0.22 -8.23 1.84
N ASN A 85 -0.26 -7.22 0.98
CA ASN A 85 -0.53 -5.83 1.34
C ASN A 85 -2.02 -5.62 1.61
N ILE A 86 -2.43 -5.83 2.85
CA ILE A 86 -3.75 -5.42 3.35
C ILE A 86 -3.59 -4.27 4.36
N HIS A 87 -4.69 -3.60 4.69
CA HIS A 87 -4.68 -2.55 5.70
C HIS A 87 -4.24 -3.10 7.08
N GLY A 88 -3.42 -2.33 7.80
CA GLY A 88 -2.95 -2.67 9.15
C GLY A 88 -1.75 -3.62 9.22
N VAL A 89 -1.15 -4.01 8.08
CA VAL A 89 0.06 -4.85 8.07
C VAL A 89 1.31 -4.03 8.37
N LYS A 90 2.15 -4.54 9.28
CA LYS A 90 3.42 -3.96 9.66
C LYS A 90 4.54 -4.38 8.70
N CYS A 91 5.43 -3.44 8.39
CA CYS A 91 6.62 -3.71 7.60
C CYS A 91 7.69 -4.42 8.45
N PRO A 92 8.28 -5.53 7.98
CA PRO A 92 9.40 -6.18 8.66
C PRO A 92 10.59 -5.22 8.78
N GLY A 93 11.16 -5.09 9.97
CA GLY A 93 12.35 -4.27 10.23
C GLY A 93 12.07 -2.80 10.58
N ILE A 94 10.83 -2.32 10.48
CA ILE A 94 10.45 -1.00 10.98
C ILE A 94 9.86 -1.18 12.38
N GLN A 95 10.63 -0.88 13.42
CA GLN A 95 10.08 -0.66 14.76
C GLN A 95 9.43 0.72 14.76
N VAL A 96 8.12 0.76 14.52
CA VAL A 96 7.36 2.00 14.74
C VAL A 96 7.30 2.19 16.25
N HIS A 97 8.21 3.00 16.81
CA HIS A 97 7.99 3.51 18.15
C HIS A 97 6.69 4.31 18.12
N ASP A 98 5.78 3.98 19.04
CA ASP A 98 4.43 4.54 19.15
C ASP A 98 4.47 6.03 19.57
N LYS A 99 5.03 6.86 18.69
CA LYS A 99 5.14 8.31 18.83
C LYS A 99 4.91 8.92 17.48
N THR A 100 3.65 9.28 17.24
CA THR A 100 3.20 10.22 16.22
C THR A 100 3.55 9.77 14.80
N ILE A 101 2.52 9.42 14.04
CA ILE A 101 2.63 9.32 12.58
C ILE A 101 3.05 10.70 12.07
N SER A 102 4.35 10.97 11.94
CA SER A 102 4.82 11.94 10.98
C SER A 102 4.61 11.29 9.63
N GLN A 103 3.80 11.94 8.78
CA GLN A 103 3.64 11.58 7.38
C GLN A 103 4.92 11.95 6.61
N ASP A 104 6.05 11.37 7.01
CA ASP A 104 7.29 11.54 6.27
C ASP A 104 7.26 10.58 5.09
N ALA A 105 6.62 11.03 4.01
CA ALA A 105 6.69 10.39 2.72
C ALA A 105 8.13 10.47 2.20
N ALA A 106 8.90 9.39 2.39
CA ALA A 106 10.21 9.29 1.78
C ALA A 106 10.06 9.07 0.27
N ALA A 107 10.69 9.93 -0.53
CA ALA A 107 10.74 9.76 -1.97
C ALA A 107 11.43 8.44 -2.33
N VAL A 108 10.79 7.62 -3.18
CA VAL A 108 11.39 6.39 -3.70
C VAL A 108 12.40 6.76 -4.78
N GLU A 109 13.68 6.62 -4.47
CA GLU A 109 14.74 6.78 -5.46
C GLU A 109 15.00 5.48 -6.20
N THR A 110 15.07 5.54 -7.52
CA THR A 110 15.54 4.40 -8.32
C THR A 110 17.06 4.23 -8.14
N ARG A 111 17.57 3.00 -8.25
CA ARG A 111 19.01 2.69 -8.07
C ARG A 111 19.94 3.55 -8.96
N ALA A 112 19.45 3.98 -10.12
CA ALA A 112 20.18 4.87 -11.03
C ALA A 112 20.27 6.33 -10.54
N ALA A 113 19.32 6.77 -9.72
CA ALA A 113 19.31 8.10 -9.12
C ALA A 113 20.24 8.19 -7.90
N SER A 114 20.29 7.15 -7.06
CA SER A 114 21.13 7.10 -5.86
C SER A 114 22.63 7.26 -6.16
N GLN A 115 23.11 6.78 -7.32
CA GLN A 115 24.53 6.93 -7.71
C GLN A 115 24.90 8.33 -8.22
N ARG A 116 23.91 9.17 -8.53
CA ARG A 116 24.09 10.52 -9.01
C ARG A 116 23.72 11.44 -7.87
N GLY A 117 24.71 11.89 -7.09
CA GLY A 117 24.51 12.88 -6.03
C GLY A 117 23.56 13.99 -6.47
N VAL A 118 22.67 14.43 -5.57
CA VAL A 118 21.50 15.26 -5.89
C VAL A 118 21.92 16.54 -6.64
N LYS A 119 21.83 16.50 -7.97
CA LYS A 119 21.99 17.71 -8.79
C LYS A 119 20.70 18.49 -8.68
N LYS A 120 20.77 19.75 -8.24
CA LYS A 120 19.61 20.66 -8.26
C LYS A 120 18.96 20.60 -9.64
N LEU A 121 17.63 20.45 -9.66
CA LEU A 121 16.85 20.54 -10.89
C LEU A 121 17.16 21.86 -11.58
N LYS A 122 17.29 21.82 -12.90
CA LYS A 122 17.39 23.02 -13.73
C LYS A 122 16.01 23.65 -13.79
N THR A 123 15.63 24.37 -12.75
CA THR A 123 14.41 25.18 -12.76
C THR A 123 14.71 26.54 -13.38
N PRO A 124 13.83 27.08 -14.24
CA PRO A 124 13.92 28.47 -14.69
C PRO A 124 14.04 29.40 -13.48
N LYS A 125 14.93 30.38 -13.57
CA LYS A 125 15.02 31.44 -12.57
C LYS A 125 13.88 32.43 -12.76
N GLU A 126 13.55 33.18 -11.72
CA GLU A 126 12.55 34.26 -11.77
C GLU A 126 12.80 35.24 -12.92
N SER A 127 14.08 35.53 -13.21
CA SER A 127 14.50 36.34 -14.36
C SER A 127 14.15 35.74 -15.72
N ASP A 128 14.13 34.42 -15.82
CA ASP A 128 13.95 33.69 -17.09
C ASP A 128 12.46 33.67 -17.50
N LEU A 129 11.56 33.89 -16.54
CA LEU A 129 10.12 33.94 -16.75
C LEU A 129 9.60 35.34 -17.07
N GLY A 130 10.44 36.39 -16.94
CA GLY A 130 10.05 37.78 -17.18
C GLY A 130 8.93 38.29 -16.25
N LEU A 131 8.65 37.56 -15.17
CA LEU A 131 7.56 37.83 -14.24
C LEU A 131 8.11 37.88 -12.81
N SER A 132 7.72 38.90 -12.04
CA SER A 132 8.01 38.93 -10.62
C SER A 132 7.22 37.86 -9.88
N LYS A 133 7.73 37.41 -8.73
CA LYS A 133 6.99 36.51 -7.82
C LYS A 133 5.58 37.00 -7.49
N ASP A 134 5.41 38.30 -7.29
CA ASP A 134 4.10 38.85 -6.91
C ASP A 134 3.11 38.81 -8.07
N ASN A 135 3.57 39.07 -9.30
CA ASN A 135 2.76 38.92 -10.50
C ASN A 135 2.40 37.45 -10.74
N LEU A 136 3.37 36.53 -10.54
CA LEU A 136 3.12 35.10 -10.64
C LEU A 136 2.08 34.62 -9.62
N LYS A 137 2.17 35.09 -8.37
CA LYS A 137 1.18 34.79 -7.33
C LYS A 137 -0.20 35.32 -7.72
N ALA A 138 -0.30 36.57 -8.19
CA ALA A 138 -1.57 37.14 -8.62
C ALA A 138 -2.21 36.32 -9.76
N LEU A 139 -1.43 36.00 -10.79
CA LEU A 139 -1.88 35.17 -11.91
C LEU A 139 -2.34 33.78 -11.44
N GLN A 140 -1.60 33.16 -10.52
CA GLN A 140 -1.98 31.86 -9.95
C GLN A 140 -3.22 31.93 -9.04
N GLN A 141 -3.55 33.07 -8.44
CA GLN A 141 -4.76 33.25 -7.63
C GLN A 141 -6.00 33.54 -8.49
N GLU A 142 -5.81 34.25 -9.59
CA GLU A 142 -6.88 34.62 -10.51
C GLU A 142 -7.18 33.52 -11.55
N ASP A 143 -6.28 32.54 -11.72
CA ASP A 143 -6.47 31.46 -12.69
C ASP A 143 -7.71 30.59 -12.34
N PRO A 144 -8.73 30.54 -13.21
CA PRO A 144 -9.94 29.75 -12.98
C PRO A 144 -9.69 28.24 -13.04
N ILE A 145 -8.66 27.75 -13.75
CA ILE A 145 -8.40 26.30 -13.86
C ILE A 145 -7.93 25.71 -12.53
N LEU A 146 -7.38 26.54 -11.64
CA LEU A 146 -6.88 26.15 -10.33
C LEU A 146 -7.97 26.17 -9.25
N GLU A 147 -9.18 26.65 -9.55
CA GLU A 147 -10.27 26.74 -8.58
C GLU A 147 -10.63 25.37 -7.99
N GLN A 148 -10.68 24.33 -8.83
CA GLN A 148 -10.95 22.97 -8.37
C GLN A 148 -9.86 22.46 -7.41
N ALA A 149 -8.59 22.71 -7.72
CA ALA A 149 -7.47 22.33 -6.88
C ALA A 149 -7.53 23.04 -5.51
N ARG A 150 -7.89 24.33 -5.49
CA ARG A 150 -8.08 25.10 -4.24
C ARG A 150 -9.24 24.56 -3.41
N LYS A 151 -10.38 24.23 -4.02
CA LYS A 151 -11.52 23.61 -3.33
C LYS A 151 -11.11 22.30 -2.67
N ASN A 152 -10.45 21.42 -3.42
CA ASN A 152 -10.01 20.11 -2.92
C ASN A 152 -8.96 20.26 -1.80
N ALA A 153 -8.08 21.26 -1.88
CA ALA A 153 -7.09 21.53 -0.83
C ALA A 153 -7.73 21.95 0.51
N VAL A 154 -8.85 22.67 0.45
CA VAL A 154 -9.60 23.11 1.63
C VAL A 154 -10.48 21.99 2.18
N THR A 155 -11.16 21.23 1.31
CA THR A 155 -12.04 20.13 1.76
C THR A 155 -11.26 18.89 2.19
N GLY A 156 -10.02 18.72 1.73
CA GLY A 156 -9.20 17.54 2.00
C GLY A 156 -9.69 16.30 1.23
N ASP A 157 -10.52 16.49 0.21
CA ASP A 157 -11.10 15.41 -0.56
C ASP A 157 -10.04 14.68 -1.39
N VAL A 158 -10.02 13.36 -1.29
CA VAL A 158 -9.11 12.50 -2.05
C VAL A 158 -9.71 12.22 -3.41
N ILE A 159 -9.07 12.72 -4.48
CA ILE A 159 -9.51 12.39 -5.83
C ILE A 159 -8.93 11.03 -6.22
N HIS A 160 -9.82 10.07 -6.45
CA HIS A 160 -9.47 8.76 -6.98
C HIS A 160 -9.37 8.84 -8.51
N THR A 161 -8.15 8.80 -9.04
CA THR A 161 -7.89 8.77 -10.49
C THR A 161 -7.47 7.35 -10.89
N GLY A 162 -8.42 6.54 -11.36
CA GLY A 162 -8.19 5.14 -11.73
C GLY A 162 -8.11 4.17 -10.54
N ARG A 163 -7.78 2.89 -10.81
CA ARG A 163 -7.88 1.77 -9.83
C ARG A 163 -6.89 1.81 -8.66
N GLY A 164 -6.01 2.82 -8.57
CA GLY A 164 -5.02 2.91 -7.50
C GLY A 164 -4.24 4.22 -7.36
N SER A 165 -4.61 5.28 -8.09
CA SER A 165 -3.94 6.58 -7.96
C SER A 165 -4.81 7.53 -7.13
N HIS A 166 -4.21 8.09 -6.08
CA HIS A 166 -4.84 9.05 -5.19
C HIS A 166 -4.13 10.39 -5.36
N CYS A 167 -4.90 11.44 -5.65
CA CYS A 167 -4.36 12.80 -5.70
C CYS A 167 -4.80 13.55 -4.44
N TRP A 168 -3.82 14.08 -3.71
CA TRP A 168 -4.01 14.83 -2.49
C TRP A 168 -3.68 16.29 -2.76
N TYR A 169 -4.52 17.17 -2.21
CA TYR A 169 -4.29 18.60 -2.23
C TYR A 169 -4.25 19.04 -0.77
N SER A 170 -3.19 19.74 -0.37
CA SER A 170 -3.04 20.30 0.97
C SER A 170 -2.49 21.72 0.85
N CYS A 171 -3.12 22.67 1.54
CA CYS A 171 -2.62 24.04 1.67
C CYS A 171 -1.45 24.12 2.66
#